data_AF-A0A499ULV2-F1
#
_entry.id   AF-A0A499ULV2-F1
#
_cell.length_a   1.000
_cell.length_b   1.000
_cell.length_c   1.000
_cell.angle_alpha   90.00
_cell.angle_beta   90.00
_cell.angle_gamma   90.00
#
_symmetry.space_group_name_H-M   'P 1'
#
loop_
_entity.id
_entity.type
_entity.pdbx_description
1 polymer ?
#
loop_
_entity_poly.entity_id
_entity_poly.type
_entity_poly.pdbx_seq_one_letter_code
_entity_poly.pdbx_strand_id
1 'polypeptide(L)'
;MNKAVGIAGTVAAAALLLTACGSDGDDDKKDTSNGPSAASSAPAEGGADAKVSGTYVAKSGDEAVILSISGKQAVLMAGKHICNGEYADMGGKMLMLKCADGNTERSAGKVTLGADGKTLTVDWDALAKNDTFVKATSPSDLPSGLPTSLPSGLPTDLPSGIPTDLPTG
;
A
#
# COMPACT_ATOMS: atom_id res chain seq x y z
N MET A 1 -49.87 -1.97 -1.81
CA MET A 1 -49.87 -3.44 -1.90
C MET A 1 -49.59 -3.78 -3.35
N ASN A 2 -48.42 -4.37 -3.65
CA ASN A 2 -48.13 -5.24 -4.81
C ASN A 2 -46.79 -5.93 -4.50
N LYS A 3 -46.77 -7.26 -4.66
CA LYS A 3 -45.82 -8.23 -4.10
C LYS A 3 -44.77 -8.69 -5.13
N ALA A 4 -43.77 -9.43 -4.59
CA ALA A 4 -42.77 -10.35 -5.20
C ALA A 4 -41.39 -9.71 -5.42
N VAL A 5 -40.31 -10.09 -4.70
CA VAL A 5 -39.60 -11.38 -4.50
C VAL A 5 -39.01 -11.95 -5.79
N GLY A 6 -37.67 -11.98 -5.83
CA GLY A 6 -36.85 -12.77 -6.75
C GLY A 6 -35.50 -13.08 -6.09
N ILE A 7 -35.22 -14.37 -5.91
CA ILE A 7 -34.01 -14.99 -5.36
C ILE A 7 -33.13 -15.42 -6.55
N ALA A 8 -31.81 -15.30 -6.46
CA ALA A 8 -30.83 -16.31 -6.93
C ALA A 8 -29.40 -15.76 -6.85
N GLY A 9 -28.56 -16.43 -6.06
CA GLY A 9 -27.10 -16.29 -6.13
C GLY A 9 -26.50 -17.30 -7.10
N THR A 10 -25.32 -16.98 -7.62
CA THR A 10 -24.41 -17.94 -8.27
C THR A 10 -22.97 -17.57 -7.92
N VAL A 11 -22.31 -18.47 -7.20
CA VAL A 11 -20.85 -18.48 -6.98
C VAL A 11 -20.22 -19.17 -8.19
N ALA A 12 -19.25 -18.52 -8.83
CA ALA A 12 -18.42 -19.14 -9.85
C ALA A 12 -16.99 -19.22 -9.33
N ALA A 13 -16.60 -20.41 -8.88
CA ALA A 13 -15.20 -20.78 -8.69
C ALA A 13 -14.66 -21.26 -10.04
N ALA A 14 -13.60 -20.62 -10.54
CA ALA A 14 -12.85 -21.10 -11.70
C ALA A 14 -11.48 -21.60 -11.22
N ALA A 15 -11.34 -22.92 -11.22
CA ALA A 15 -10.06 -23.61 -11.14
C ALA A 15 -9.35 -23.53 -12.50
N LEU A 16 -8.06 -23.19 -12.52
CA LEU A 16 -7.20 -23.37 -13.69
C LEU A 16 -6.10 -24.39 -13.35
N LEU A 17 -6.04 -25.40 -14.21
CA LEU A 17 -5.31 -26.66 -14.07
C LEU A 17 -3.81 -26.52 -14.36
N LEU A 18 -3.05 -27.48 -13.82
CA LEU A 18 -1.62 -27.70 -14.03
C LEU A 18 -1.28 -28.16 -15.46
N THR A 19 -0.14 -27.68 -15.96
CA THR A 19 0.72 -28.31 -16.99
C THR A 19 2.16 -28.18 -16.45
N ALA A 20 2.83 -29.22 -15.95
CA ALA A 20 3.44 -30.38 -16.61
C ALA A 20 4.68 -30.04 -17.50
N CYS A 21 5.73 -30.88 -17.36
CA CYS A 21 7.03 -30.92 -18.08
C CYS A 21 8.18 -30.15 -17.38
N GLY A 22 9.28 -30.71 -16.84
CA GLY A 22 9.92 -32.03 -16.93
C GLY A 22 11.26 -31.94 -17.70
N SER A 23 12.43 -32.01 -17.02
CA SER A 23 13.66 -32.75 -17.45
C SER A 23 14.95 -32.34 -16.69
N ASP A 24 15.75 -33.38 -16.48
CA ASP A 24 17.03 -33.59 -15.78
C ASP A 24 18.26 -33.14 -16.60
N GLY A 25 19.38 -32.69 -15.99
CA GLY A 25 20.66 -32.50 -16.69
C GLY A 25 21.69 -31.51 -16.07
N ASP A 26 22.88 -32.04 -15.76
CA ASP A 26 24.09 -31.50 -15.11
C ASP A 26 24.88 -30.38 -15.87
N ASP A 27 25.65 -29.62 -15.07
CA ASP A 27 26.91 -28.87 -15.33
C ASP A 27 27.03 -27.80 -16.44
N ASP A 28 27.24 -26.53 -16.05
CA ASP A 28 28.52 -25.79 -16.11
C ASP A 28 28.32 -24.25 -16.08
N LYS A 29 29.06 -23.60 -15.16
CA LYS A 29 29.55 -22.20 -15.19
C LYS A 29 28.60 -21.04 -15.51
N LYS A 30 28.36 -20.20 -14.49
CA LYS A 30 29.19 -19.02 -14.16
C LYS A 30 28.37 -18.10 -13.25
N ASP A 31 28.67 -18.16 -11.96
CA ASP A 31 28.13 -17.24 -10.97
C ASP A 31 28.41 -15.80 -11.35
N THR A 32 27.36 -15.09 -11.75
CA THR A 32 27.28 -13.64 -11.62
C THR A 32 26.00 -13.40 -10.86
N SER A 33 26.18 -13.06 -9.59
CA SER A 33 25.14 -12.82 -8.59
C SER A 33 24.14 -11.79 -9.10
N ASN A 34 23.03 -12.27 -9.68
CA ASN A 34 21.80 -11.51 -9.77
C ASN A 34 21.18 -11.53 -8.37
N GLY A 35 21.29 -10.39 -7.68
CA GLY A 35 20.62 -10.15 -6.41
C GLY A 35 19.12 -10.43 -6.51
N PRO A 36 18.49 -10.85 -5.39
CA PRO A 36 17.14 -11.41 -5.42
C PRO A 36 16.17 -10.39 -5.98
N SER A 37 15.39 -10.84 -6.96
CA SER A 37 14.13 -10.25 -7.36
C SER A 37 13.28 -10.02 -6.11
N ALA A 38 13.30 -8.80 -5.59
CA ALA A 38 12.18 -8.28 -4.81
C ALA A 38 11.04 -8.08 -5.82
N ALA A 39 10.33 -9.17 -6.09
CA ALA A 39 8.98 -9.09 -6.60
C ALA A 39 8.17 -8.34 -5.52
N SER A 40 8.12 -7.02 -5.63
CA SER A 40 7.12 -6.23 -4.94
C SER A 40 5.78 -6.66 -5.52
N SER A 41 5.14 -7.60 -4.85
CA SER A 41 3.76 -7.98 -5.07
C SER A 41 2.90 -6.76 -4.76
N ALA A 42 2.73 -5.89 -5.76
CA ALA A 42 1.65 -4.93 -5.76
C ALA A 42 0.35 -5.73 -5.83
N PRO A 43 -0.62 -5.57 -4.92
CA PRO A 43 -1.96 -6.02 -5.20
C PRO A 43 -2.48 -5.15 -6.35
N ALA A 44 -2.64 -5.77 -7.51
CA ALA A 44 -3.30 -5.17 -8.65
C ALA A 44 -4.80 -5.25 -8.43
N GLU A 45 -5.44 -4.15 -8.04
CA GLU A 45 -6.88 -3.97 -8.27
C GLU A 45 -7.17 -2.52 -8.68
N GLY A 46 -7.52 -2.37 -9.96
CA GLY A 46 -7.71 -1.10 -10.65
C GLY A 46 -9.03 -0.42 -10.28
N GLY A 47 -8.88 0.79 -9.75
CA GLY A 47 -9.87 1.86 -9.70
C GLY A 47 -9.14 3.20 -9.84
N ALA A 48 -9.85 4.31 -10.04
CA ALA A 48 -9.23 5.65 -10.08
C ALA A 48 -8.43 5.97 -8.80
N ASP A 49 -8.76 5.29 -7.71
CA ASP A 49 -8.14 5.33 -6.38
C ASP A 49 -6.86 4.46 -6.30
N ALA A 50 -6.74 3.46 -7.18
CA ALA A 50 -5.50 2.70 -7.36
C ALA A 50 -4.41 3.56 -7.99
N LYS A 51 -4.77 4.57 -8.80
CA LYS A 51 -3.81 5.48 -9.42
C LYS A 51 -3.10 6.40 -8.41
N VAL A 52 -3.81 6.76 -7.34
CA VAL A 52 -3.25 7.56 -6.23
C VAL A 52 -2.56 6.70 -5.16
N SER A 53 -2.79 5.39 -5.15
CA SER A 53 -2.18 4.53 -4.13
C SER A 53 -0.67 4.43 -4.34
N GLY A 54 0.11 4.62 -3.28
CA GLY A 54 1.57 4.58 -3.31
C GLY A 54 2.22 5.42 -2.22
N THR A 55 3.55 5.45 -2.26
CA THR A 55 4.36 6.28 -1.36
C THR A 55 4.85 7.51 -2.09
N TYR A 56 4.74 8.65 -1.42
CA TYR A 56 5.00 9.98 -1.94
C TYR A 56 5.94 10.72 -1.01
N VAL A 57 6.89 11.45 -1.56
CA VAL A 57 7.92 12.17 -0.81
C VAL A 57 7.91 13.63 -1.22
N ALA A 58 7.90 14.52 -0.24
CA ALA A 58 8.04 15.96 -0.41
C ALA A 58 9.14 16.50 0.51
N LYS A 59 9.61 17.70 0.21
CA LYS A 59 10.47 18.47 1.11
C LYS A 59 9.72 19.74 1.49
N SER A 60 9.50 19.93 2.80
CA SER A 60 8.85 21.11 3.35
C SER A 60 9.88 21.89 4.17
N GLY A 61 10.44 22.94 3.57
CA GLY A 61 11.63 23.61 4.12
C GLY A 61 12.83 22.68 4.14
N ASP A 62 13.38 22.40 5.32
CA ASP A 62 14.47 21.42 5.52
C ASP A 62 13.98 20.03 5.97
N GLU A 63 12.68 19.87 6.20
CA GLU A 63 12.09 18.62 6.67
C GLU A 63 11.60 17.75 5.51
N ALA A 64 11.93 16.46 5.54
CA ALA A 64 11.37 15.47 4.62
C ALA A 64 9.98 15.05 5.10
N VAL A 65 9.03 15.06 4.19
CA VAL A 65 7.64 14.66 4.43
C VAL A 65 7.31 13.46 3.55
N ILE A 66 6.78 12.41 4.16
CA ILE A 66 6.41 11.18 3.47
C ILE A 66 4.93 10.95 3.65
N LEU A 67 4.23 10.70 2.55
CA LEU A 67 2.81 10.38 2.52
C LEU A 67 2.62 9.02 1.84
N SER A 68 2.04 8.08 2.55
CA SER A 68 1.66 6.77 2.02
C SER A 68 0.14 6.69 1.94
N ILE A 69 -0.38 6.38 0.76
CA ILE A 69 -1.82 6.19 0.50
C ILE A 69 -2.03 4.76 0.04
N SER A 70 -2.95 4.05 0.68
CA SER A 70 -3.30 2.66 0.36
C SER A 70 -4.82 2.51 0.39
N GLY A 71 -5.44 2.56 -0.79
CA GLY A 71 -6.89 2.58 -0.92
C GLY A 71 -7.48 3.81 -0.23
N LYS A 72 -8.24 3.57 0.86
CA LYS A 72 -8.84 4.64 1.67
C LYS A 72 -7.96 5.09 2.82
N GLN A 73 -6.88 4.39 3.15
CA GLN A 73 -6.05 4.74 4.29
C GLN A 73 -4.89 5.63 3.86
N ALA A 74 -4.51 6.56 4.72
CA ALA A 74 -3.34 7.39 4.52
C ALA A 74 -2.54 7.59 5.80
N VAL A 75 -1.22 7.61 5.66
CA VAL A 75 -0.25 7.87 6.72
C VAL A 75 0.72 8.93 6.24
N LEU A 76 0.88 9.99 7.02
CA LEU A 76 1.84 11.06 6.77
C LEU A 76 2.85 11.12 7.91
N MET A 77 4.12 11.24 7.54
CA MET A 77 5.23 11.44 8.45
C MET A 77 5.94 12.73 8.04
N ALA A 78 5.93 13.73 8.92
CA ALA A 78 6.66 14.99 8.75
C ALA A 78 7.59 15.18 9.96
N GLY A 79 8.88 14.87 9.77
CA GLY A 79 9.85 14.86 10.87
C GLY A 79 9.42 13.93 12.00
N LYS A 80 9.03 14.49 13.15
CA LYS A 80 8.52 13.75 14.33
C LYS A 80 7.00 13.57 14.35
N HIS A 81 6.27 14.24 13.47
CA HIS A 81 4.82 14.26 13.43
C HIS A 81 4.33 13.07 12.60
N ILE A 82 3.63 12.14 13.25
CA ILE A 82 3.03 10.96 12.61
C ILE A 82 1.53 11.16 12.60
N CYS A 83 0.95 11.26 11.41
CA CYS A 83 -0.46 11.53 11.19
C CYS A 83 -1.12 10.41 10.40
N ASN A 84 -2.17 9.82 10.97
CA ASN A 84 -2.88 8.69 10.37
C ASN A 84 -4.31 9.09 10.07
N GLY A 85 -4.87 8.61 8.97
CA GLY A 85 -6.28 8.82 8.69
C GLY A 85 -6.71 8.28 7.34
N GLU A 86 -7.58 9.02 6.68
CA GLU A 86 -8.34 8.56 5.54
C GLU A 86 -8.16 9.46 4.30
N TYR A 87 -8.15 8.82 3.15
CA TYR A 87 -8.25 9.41 1.83
C TYR A 87 -9.63 9.07 1.25
N ALA A 88 -10.44 10.10 1.00
CA ALA A 88 -11.82 9.94 0.57
C ALA A 88 -12.16 10.89 -0.59
N ASP A 89 -13.14 10.49 -1.41
CA ASP A 89 -13.72 11.34 -2.44
C ASP A 89 -15.05 11.91 -1.95
N MET A 90 -15.09 13.21 -1.65
CA MET A 90 -16.28 13.92 -1.17
C MET A 90 -16.67 15.05 -2.13
N GLY A 91 -16.68 14.77 -3.44
CA GLY A 91 -16.76 15.81 -4.48
C GLY A 91 -15.39 16.38 -4.85
N GLY A 92 -14.34 15.66 -4.46
CA GLY A 92 -12.92 15.99 -4.60
C GLY A 92 -12.10 15.05 -3.74
N LYS A 93 -10.86 14.78 -4.14
CA LYS A 93 -9.94 13.93 -3.36
C LYS A 93 -9.49 14.69 -2.12
N MET A 94 -9.84 14.18 -0.95
CA MET A 94 -9.58 14.82 0.34
C MET A 94 -8.78 13.87 1.22
N LEU A 95 -7.88 14.46 2.01
CA LEU A 95 -7.07 13.79 2.99
C LEU A 95 -7.47 14.29 4.37
N MET A 96 -7.78 13.37 5.28
CA MET A 96 -8.23 13.65 6.64
C MET A 96 -7.36 12.85 7.59
N LEU A 97 -6.43 13.51 8.28
CA LEU A 97 -5.43 12.89 9.13
C LEU A 97 -5.56 13.38 10.57
N LYS A 98 -5.15 12.51 11.50
CA LYS A 98 -5.01 12.84 12.92
C LYS A 98 -3.58 12.53 13.35
N CYS A 99 -2.88 13.57 13.80
CA CYS A 99 -1.50 13.45 14.27
C CYS A 99 -1.45 12.96 15.72
N ALA A 100 -0.55 12.03 16.00
CA ALA A 100 -0.38 11.42 17.31
C ALA A 100 0.05 12.45 18.38
N ASP A 101 0.79 13.47 17.97
CA ASP A 101 1.25 14.56 18.82
C ASP A 101 0.24 15.72 18.94
N GLY A 102 -0.91 15.63 18.29
CA GLY A 102 -1.97 16.64 18.33
C GLY A 102 -1.80 17.82 17.36
N ASN A 103 -0.72 17.85 16.56
CA ASN A 103 -0.55 18.83 15.49
C ASN A 103 -1.69 18.77 14.46
N THR A 104 -2.15 19.93 14.00
CA THR A 104 -3.26 20.08 13.04
C THR A 104 -2.86 20.78 11.74
N GLU A 105 -1.57 21.05 11.53
CA GLU A 105 -1.08 21.70 10.30
C GLU A 105 -1.36 20.85 9.07
N ARG A 106 -1.26 19.52 9.22
CA ARG A 106 -1.49 18.53 8.15
C ARG A 106 -2.64 17.58 8.48
N SER A 107 -3.72 18.08 9.10
CA SER A 107 -4.88 17.27 9.46
C SER A 107 -5.95 17.19 8.37
N ALA A 108 -6.06 18.20 7.51
CA ALA A 108 -7.04 18.21 6.43
C ALA A 108 -6.46 18.92 5.22
N GLY A 109 -6.64 18.33 4.04
CA GLY A 109 -6.18 18.93 2.80
C GLY A 109 -6.77 18.31 1.55
N LYS A 110 -6.87 19.11 0.50
CA LYS A 110 -7.33 18.69 -0.83
C LYS A 110 -6.16 18.12 -1.62
N VAL A 111 -6.34 16.93 -2.17
CA VAL A 111 -5.32 16.21 -2.95
C VAL A 111 -5.56 16.43 -4.43
N THR A 112 -4.51 16.82 -5.15
CA THR A 112 -4.53 16.96 -6.60
C THR A 112 -3.41 16.11 -7.19
N LEU A 113 -3.77 15.14 -8.04
CA LEU A 113 -2.79 14.39 -8.83
C LEU A 113 -2.38 15.21 -10.04
N GLY A 114 -1.07 15.33 -10.27
CA GLY A 114 -0.51 15.91 -11.48
C GLY A 114 -0.85 15.05 -12.72
N ALA A 115 -0.84 15.69 -13.89
CA ALA A 115 -1.13 15.02 -15.16
C ALA A 115 -0.14 13.88 -15.47
N ASP A 116 1.08 13.98 -14.94
CA ASP A 116 2.13 12.96 -15.02
C ASP A 116 1.84 11.71 -14.15
N GLY A 117 0.90 11.80 -13.20
CA GLY A 117 0.52 10.71 -12.31
C GLY A 117 1.57 10.33 -11.26
N LYS A 118 2.69 11.05 -11.19
CA LYS A 118 3.77 10.86 -10.21
C LYS A 118 3.77 12.00 -9.19
N THR A 119 3.35 13.18 -9.59
CA THR A 119 3.25 14.35 -8.73
C THR A 119 1.90 14.36 -8.02
N LEU A 120 1.90 14.63 -6.73
CA LEU A 120 0.72 14.75 -5.90
C LEU A 120 0.86 16.02 -5.05
N THR A 121 -0.07 16.96 -5.20
CA THR A 121 -0.08 18.19 -4.41
C THR A 121 -1.17 18.09 -3.36
N VAL A 122 -0.84 18.39 -2.10
CA VAL A 122 -1.82 18.51 -1.01
C VAL A 122 -1.90 19.97 -0.59
N ASP A 123 -3.08 20.54 -0.79
CA ASP A 123 -3.45 21.88 -0.37
C ASP A 123 -4.08 21.79 1.01
N TRP A 124 -3.28 22.06 2.04
CA TRP A 124 -3.66 21.92 3.44
C TRP A 124 -4.49 23.10 3.92
N ASP A 125 -5.55 22.84 4.68
CA ASP A 125 -6.44 23.90 5.16
C ASP A 125 -5.76 24.82 6.19
N ALA A 126 -4.82 24.27 6.96
CA ALA A 126 -4.15 24.96 8.06
C ALA A 126 -2.77 25.56 7.68
N LEU A 127 -2.21 25.24 6.50
CA LEU A 127 -0.94 25.77 6.05
C LEU A 127 -1.14 26.78 4.92
N ALA A 128 -0.36 27.87 4.95
CA ALA A 128 -0.37 28.87 3.87
C ALA A 128 0.28 28.37 2.57
N LYS A 129 1.02 27.26 2.63
CA LYS A 129 1.69 26.63 1.49
C LYS A 129 1.22 25.19 1.34
N ASN A 130 0.97 24.79 0.10
CA ASN A 130 0.75 23.39 -0.25
C ASN A 130 2.08 22.62 -0.22
N ASP A 131 1.99 21.33 0.07
CA ASP A 131 3.11 20.40 -0.11
C ASP A 131 2.97 19.72 -1.48
N THR A 132 4.06 19.72 -2.25
CA THR A 132 4.13 19.01 -3.53
C THR A 132 5.00 17.77 -3.36
N PHE A 133 4.39 16.62 -3.52
CA PHE A 133 4.99 15.31 -3.37
C PHE A 133 5.28 14.67 -4.73
N VAL A 134 6.32 13.84 -4.75
CA VAL A 134 6.69 12.98 -5.88
C VAL A 134 6.57 11.53 -5.45
N LYS A 135 5.94 10.70 -6.29
CA LYS A 135 5.78 9.27 -6.06
C LYS A 135 7.16 8.60 -6.05
N ALA A 136 7.49 7.93 -4.96
CA ALA A 136 8.70 7.11 -4.89
C ALA A 136 8.53 5.89 -5.80
N THR A 137 9.47 5.71 -6.73
CA THR A 137 9.47 4.57 -7.67
C THR A 137 10.62 3.61 -7.43
N SER A 138 11.61 4.05 -6.67
CA SER A 138 12.78 3.30 -6.27
C SER A 138 13.06 3.52 -4.77
N PRO A 139 13.71 2.58 -4.09
CA PRO A 139 14.10 2.75 -2.69
C PRO A 139 15.07 3.92 -2.47
N SER A 140 15.79 4.36 -3.51
CA SER A 140 16.63 5.55 -3.49
C SER A 140 15.86 6.88 -3.49
N ASP A 141 14.57 6.88 -3.84
CA ASP A 141 13.73 8.10 -3.78
C ASP A 141 13.32 8.45 -2.34
N LEU A 142 13.46 7.51 -1.41
CA LEU A 142 13.14 7.70 -0.02
C LEU A 142 14.30 8.38 0.72
N PRO A 143 14.04 9.33 1.64
CA PRO A 143 15.09 9.96 2.43
C PRO A 143 15.84 8.90 3.25
N SER A 144 17.17 9.01 3.27
CA SER A 144 18.03 8.11 4.04
C SER A 144 17.71 8.24 5.53
N GLY A 145 17.21 7.17 6.16
CA GLY A 145 16.83 7.19 7.59
C GLY A 145 15.44 6.65 7.91
N LEU A 146 14.65 6.24 6.92
CA LEU A 146 13.46 5.41 7.19
C LEU A 146 13.87 4.07 7.82
N PRO A 147 13.17 3.61 8.87
CA PRO A 147 13.40 2.27 9.39
C PRO A 147 13.05 1.26 8.30
N THR A 148 14.06 0.60 7.74
CA THR A 148 13.89 -0.54 6.82
C THR A 148 13.32 -1.77 7.50
N SER A 149 13.24 -1.77 8.83
CA SER A 149 12.64 -2.85 9.60
C SER A 149 11.16 -2.58 9.83
N LEU A 150 10.33 -3.05 8.89
CA LEU A 150 8.92 -3.37 9.22
C LEU A 150 8.96 -4.29 10.46
N PRO A 151 8.22 -4.03 11.54
CA PRO A 151 8.19 -4.95 12.67
C PRO A 151 7.71 -6.30 12.15
N SER A 152 8.55 -7.33 12.20
CA SER A 152 8.25 -8.71 11.79
C SER A 152 7.22 -9.40 12.71
N GLY A 153 6.35 -8.63 13.37
CA GLY A 153 5.39 -9.07 14.36
C GLY A 153 3.99 -9.29 13.78
N LEU A 154 3.86 -9.85 12.57
CA LEU A 154 2.63 -10.59 12.28
C LEU A 154 2.65 -11.78 13.24
N PRO A 155 1.68 -11.93 14.17
CA PRO A 155 1.60 -13.14 14.95
C PRO A 155 1.44 -14.28 13.96
N THR A 156 2.42 -15.19 13.97
CA THR A 156 2.28 -16.51 13.38
C THR A 156 1.27 -17.25 14.27
N ASP A 157 0.00 -16.87 14.22
CA ASP A 157 -1.09 -17.70 14.73
C ASP A 157 -1.24 -18.86 13.74
N LEU A 158 -0.26 -19.75 13.81
CA LEU A 158 -0.36 -21.10 13.31
C LEU A 158 -1.31 -21.79 14.28
N PRO A 159 -2.56 -22.11 13.90
CA PRO A 159 -3.37 -22.96 14.75
C PRO A 159 -2.61 -24.29 14.90
N SER A 160 -2.09 -24.51 16.11
CA SER A 160 -1.58 -25.81 16.55
C SER A 160 -2.77 -26.76 16.66
N GLY A 161 -3.21 -27.26 15.52
CA GLY A 161 -4.41 -28.06 15.38
C GLY A 161 -4.22 -29.13 14.30
N ILE A 162 -3.10 -29.83 14.35
CA ILE A 162 -2.98 -31.14 13.72
C ILE A 162 -3.64 -32.13 14.68
N PRO A 163 -4.85 -32.66 14.42
CA PRO A 163 -5.31 -33.82 15.16
C PRO A 163 -4.43 -35.00 14.74
N THR A 164 -3.70 -35.57 15.70
CA THR A 164 -3.04 -36.86 15.55
C THR A 164 -4.11 -37.94 15.44
N ASP A 165 -4.63 -38.20 14.24
CA ASP A 165 -5.37 -39.42 13.94
C ASP A 165 -4.39 -40.45 13.36
N LEU A 166 -3.90 -41.32 14.25
CA LEU A 166 -3.14 -42.51 13.88
C LEU A 166 -3.99 -43.73 14.22
N PRO A 167 -4.58 -44.44 13.24
CA PRO A 167 -5.15 -45.75 13.50
C PRO A 167 -4.01 -46.77 13.61
N THR A 168 -3.75 -47.26 14.82
CA THR A 168 -3.12 -48.58 15.00
C THR A 168 -4.20 -49.63 14.82
N GLY A 169 -3.98 -50.56 13.89
CA GLY A 169 -4.86 -51.70 13.61
C GLY A 169 -4.97 -52.72 14.73
#